data_AF-A0A5K1CSD8-F1
#
_entry.id   AF-A0A5K1CSD8-F1
#
_cell.length_a   1.000
_cell.length_b   1.000
_cell.length_c   1.000
_cell.angle_alpha   90.00
_cell.angle_beta   90.00
_cell.angle_gamma   90.00
#
_symmetry.space_group_name_H-M   'P 1'
#
loop_
_entity.id
_entity.type
_entity.pdbx_description
1 polymer ?
#
loop_
_entity_poly.entity_id
_entity_poly.type
_entity_poly.pdbx_seq_one_letter_code
_entity_poly.pdbx_strand_id
1 'polypeptide(L)' 'EMIRDTIKEGKIVPSDITVSLIKKGIKASENDKFLIDGFPRSEDNRVAFEHI' A
#
# COMPACT_ATOMS: atom_id res chain seq x y z
N GLU A 1 -8.78 7.37 11.25
CA GLU A 1 -10.12 7.01 10.74
C GLU A 1 -10.20 6.92 9.22
N MET A 2 -9.79 7.95 8.46
CA MET A 2 -9.96 8.04 6.99
C MET A 2 -9.76 6.77 6.13
N ILE A 3 -8.75 5.94 6.41
CA ILE A 3 -8.45 4.76 5.56
C ILE A 3 -9.52 3.67 5.70
N ARG A 4 -10.02 3.44 6.93
CA ARG A 4 -11.03 2.38 7.16
C ARG A 4 -12.33 2.73 6.45
N ASP A 5 -12.73 4.00 6.48
CA ASP A 5 -13.95 4.46 5.86
C ASP A 5 -13.85 4.43 4.33
N THR A 6 -12.70 4.84 3.78
CA THR A 6 -12.43 4.78 2.33
C THR A 6 -12.52 3.33 1.80
N ILE A 7 -11.95 2.36 2.52
CA ILE A 7 -12.02 0.93 2.16
C ILE A 7 -13.45 0.41 2.29
N LYS A 8 -14.16 0.78 3.36
CA LYS A 8 -15.54 0.34 3.62
C LYS A 8 -16.52 0.88 2.57
N GLU A 9 -16.25 2.05 2.01
CA GLU A 9 -17.00 2.68 0.93
C GLU A 9 -16.61 2.15 -0.47
N GLY A 10 -15.66 1.21 -0.56
CA GLY A 10 -15.16 0.70 -1.85
C GLY A 10 -14.38 1.73 -2.66
N LYS A 11 -14.01 2.85 -2.05
CA LYS A 11 -13.20 3.90 -2.69
C LYS A 11 -11.74 3.46 -2.70
N ILE A 12 -11.04 3.85 -3.77
CA ILE A 12 -9.63 3.57 -3.91
C ILE A 12 -8.87 4.49 -2.95
N VAL A 13 -8.11 3.89 -2.03
CA VAL A 13 -7.17 4.62 -1.17
C VAL A 13 -6.06 5.17 -2.07
N PRO A 14 -5.65 6.44 -1.91
CA PRO A 14 -4.56 7.01 -2.69
C PRO A 14 -3.30 6.12 -2.67
N SER A 15 -2.67 5.98 -3.84
CA SER A 15 -1.47 5.14 -4.05
C SER A 15 -0.38 5.43 -3.02
N ASP A 16 -0.09 6.71 -2.79
CA ASP A 16 0.98 7.17 -1.90
C ASP A 16 0.77 6.72 -0.45
N ILE A 17 -0.50 6.70 0.01
CA ILE A 17 -0.83 6.24 1.36
C ILE A 17 -0.58 4.73 1.47
N THR A 18 -1.05 3.96 0.48
CA THR A 18 -0.88 2.51 0.45
C THR A 18 0.61 2.12 0.42
N VAL A 19 1.40 2.77 -0.44
CA VAL A 19 2.84 2.53 -0.56
C VAL A 19 3.58 2.94 0.73
N SER A 20 3.21 4.06 1.36
CA SER A 20 3.79 4.50 2.63
C SER A 20 3.54 3.50 3.76
N LEU A 21 2.35 2.90 3.83
CA LEU A 21 2.02 1.87 4.82
C LEU A 21 2.85 0.59 4.60
N ILE A 22 2.97 0.14 3.35
CA ILE A 22 3.80 -1.01 2.99
C ILE A 22 5.25 -0.77 3.40
N LYS A 23 5.82 0.39 3.03
CA LYS A 23 7.21 0.75 3.38
C LYS A 23 7.45 0.77 4.88
N LYS A 24 6.48 1.25 5.67
CA LYS A 24 6.56 1.21 7.15
C LYS A 24 6.53 -0.22 7.68
N GLY A 25 5.68 -1.09 7.14
CA GLY A 25 5.61 -2.50 7.53
C GLY A 25 6.90 -3.25 7.22
N ILE A 26 7.47 -3.03 6.03
CA ILE A 26 8.77 -3.61 5.63
C ILE A 26 9.88 -3.13 6.57
N LYS A 27 9.99 -1.82 6.83
CA LYS A 27 11.02 -1.26 7.72
C LYS A 27 10.93 -1.73 9.18
N ALA A 28 9.74 -2.13 9.63
CA ALA A 28 9.53 -2.63 10.98
C ALA A 28 9.79 -4.14 11.12
N SER A 29 9.98 -4.85 10.00
CA SER A 29 10.21 -6.28 9.96
C SER A 29 11.70 -6.57 9.73
N GLU A 30 12.21 -7.61 10.38
CA GLU A 30 13.58 -8.11 10.18
C GLU A 30 13.67 -9.13 9.02
N ASN A 31 12.55 -9.43 8.35
CA ASN A 31 12.51 -10.31 7.20
C ASN A 31 12.84 -9.55 5.90
N ASP A 32 13.46 -10.26 4.95
CA ASP A 32 13.83 -9.70 3.64
C ASP A 32 12.80 -10.02 2.53
N LYS A 33 11.78 -10.84 2.83
CA LYS A 33 10.79 -11.31 1.85
C LYS A 33 9.38 -11.11 2.38
N PHE A 34 8.53 -10.55 1.52
CA PHE A 34 7.14 -10.22 1.84
C PHE A 34 6.22 -10.66 0.71
N LEU A 35 5.06 -11.19 1.09
CA LEU A 35 3.94 -11.38 0.20
C LEU A 35 2.92 -10.27 0.51
N ILE A 36 2.66 -9.41 -0.47
CA ILE A 36 1.68 -8.33 -0.33
C ILE A 36 0.45 -8.74 -1.14
N ASP A 37 -0.55 -9.29 -0.46
CA ASP A 37 -1.74 -9.82 -1.10
C ASP A 37 -2.58 -8.71 -1.76
N GLY A 38 -2.99 -8.96 -3.01
CA GLY A 38 -3.80 -8.04 -3.80
C GLY A 38 -3.12 -6.68 -4.06
N PHE A 39 -1.79 -6.63 -4.14
CA PHE A 39 -1.03 -5.45 -4.52
C PHE A 39 -0.06 -5.77 -5.68
N PRO A 40 0.14 -4.84 -6.65
CA PRO A 40 -0.55 -3.56 -6.84
C PRO A 40 -1.98 -3.73 -7.41
N ARG A 41 -2.88 -2.77 -7.14
CA ARG A 41 -4.29 -2.79 -7.60
C ARG A 41 -4.57 -1.95 -8.85
N SER A 42 -3.64 -1.08 -9.22
CA SER A 42 -3.74 -0.19 -10.38
C SER A 42 -2.35 0.17 -10.89
N GLU A 43 -2.28 0.74 -12.08
CA GLU A 43 -1.02 1.21 -12.66
C GLU A 43 -0.41 2.35 -11.85
N ASP A 44 -1.23 3.30 -11.38
CA ASP A 44 -0.76 4.38 -10.50
C ASP A 44 -0.19 3.85 -9.17
N ASN A 45 -0.78 2.77 -8.61
CA ASN A 45 -0.22 2.09 -7.43
C ASN A 45 1.14 1.44 -7.73
N ARG A 46 1.27 0.79 -8.88
CA ARG A 46 2.52 0.16 -9.32
C ARG A 46 3.62 1.21 -9.50
N VAL A 47 3.32 2.29 -10.23
CA VAL A 47 4.25 3.39 -10.48
C VAL A 47 4.68 4.05 -9.17
N ALA A 48 3.76 4.35 -8.26
CA ALA A 48 4.11 4.93 -6.95
C ALA A 48 5.01 4.00 -6.12
N PHE A 49 4.84 2.68 -6.25
CA PHE A 49 5.68 1.68 -5.57
C PHE A 49 7.07 1.53 -6.18
N GLU A 50 7.25 1.79 -7.47
CA GLU A 50 8.58 1.71 -8.10
C GLU A 50 9.44 2.96 -7.83
N HIS A 51 8.82 4.06 -7.41
CA HIS A 51 9.50 5.33 -7.12
C HIS A 51 9.92 5.51 -5.64
N ILE A 52 9.78 4.48 -4.78
CA ILE A 52 10.12 4.54 -3.34
C ILE A 52 11.49 4.01 -2.95
#